data_AF-A0A6L3N7R5-F1
#
_entry.id   AF-A0A6L3N7R5-F1
#
_cell.length_a   1.000
_cell.length_b   1.000
_cell.length_c   1.000
_cell.angle_alpha   90.00
_cell.angle_beta   90.00
_cell.angle_gamma   90.00
#
_symmetry.space_group_name_H-M   'P 1'
#
loop_
_entity.id
_entity.type
_entity.pdbx_description
1 polymer ?
#
loop_
_entity_poly.entity_id
_entity_poly.type
_entity_poly.pdbx_seq_one_letter_code
_entity_poly.pdbx_strand_id
1 'polypeptide(L)'
;PLLLRVFALADGAQRWRLLPGGLSRVGTRDTLFNAPMPRGGSTVDTWVMTEGIVDSTTLLQTRLGPDDLVERPRAIASRAAENLFWLGRYTERATNLMRLARAALERLRGEDDVDSPAHLELLDTLCRDAGLIAADAPNAVDAPRAFQHALATSLTRGADRTSGIASCLFGMRAAAAAIRERLSSDQWRLIDDATQLFADSADHPEAEEQIGNEALQLLERLGLLLGAITGAQTDNMTRDDGWRLLSIGRQIDRLDFLCSVLKFAFDEGAVHRQDGFELVLELFDSTITFRSRFQRGFDVAPLLSLVVLDTDNPRSLGWVVQALRGRLTKVERSEGYALSELAETIPDVPAWSLHELCETGDDGRHDKLLDALDTTAKAVWELSNRIGERYFSHVREAGRTLW
;
A
#
# COMPACT_ATOMS: atom_id res chain seq x y z
N PRO A 1 13.41 -32.74 -19.81
CA PRO A 1 12.23 -33.30 -19.10
C PRO A 1 10.97 -32.55 -19.53
N LEU A 2 9.83 -33.24 -19.62
CA LEU A 2 8.54 -32.67 -20.02
C LEU A 2 7.51 -32.91 -18.90
N LEU A 3 6.73 -31.89 -18.57
CA LEU A 3 5.55 -32.00 -17.73
C LEU A 3 4.32 -31.67 -18.58
N LEU A 4 3.41 -32.64 -18.72
CA LEU A 4 2.14 -32.48 -19.42
C LEU A 4 1.00 -32.42 -18.40
N ARG A 5 0.23 -31.32 -18.41
CA ARG A 5 -1.02 -31.21 -17.66
C ARG A 5 -2.19 -31.32 -18.61
N VAL A 6 -2.99 -32.37 -18.45
CA VAL A 6 -4.24 -32.61 -19.20
C VAL A 6 -5.45 -32.11 -18.40
N PHE A 7 -6.53 -31.78 -19.10
CA PHE A 7 -7.76 -31.28 -18.50
C PHE A 7 -8.89 -32.27 -18.75
N ALA A 8 -9.57 -32.66 -17.68
CA ALA A 8 -10.75 -33.52 -17.73
C ALA A 8 -11.99 -32.70 -17.32
N LEU A 9 -13.05 -32.79 -18.12
CA LEU A 9 -14.35 -32.19 -17.83
C LEU A 9 -15.30 -33.25 -17.32
N ALA A 10 -15.99 -32.98 -16.21
CA ALA A 10 -17.08 -33.80 -15.74
C ALA A 10 -18.35 -33.47 -16.53
N ASP A 11 -19.03 -34.47 -17.10
CA ASP A 11 -20.27 -34.30 -17.87
C ASP A 11 -21.54 -34.32 -17.00
N GLY A 12 -21.39 -34.29 -15.67
CA GLY A 12 -22.49 -34.38 -14.70
C GLY A 12 -23.04 -35.79 -14.46
N ALA A 13 -22.74 -36.77 -15.32
CA ALA A 13 -23.23 -38.15 -15.23
C ALA A 13 -22.18 -39.13 -14.69
N GLN A 14 -21.29 -38.67 -13.80
CA GLN A 14 -20.12 -39.44 -13.32
C GLN A 14 -19.15 -39.87 -14.42
N ARG A 15 -19.20 -39.23 -15.60
CA ARG A 15 -18.22 -39.46 -16.66
C ARG A 15 -17.30 -38.26 -16.80
N TRP A 16 -16.05 -38.58 -17.12
CA TRP A 16 -15.00 -37.62 -17.36
C TRP A 16 -14.62 -37.69 -18.83
N ARG A 17 -14.59 -36.52 -19.49
CA ARG A 17 -14.07 -36.40 -20.85
C ARG A 17 -12.75 -35.65 -20.80
N LEU A 18 -11.68 -36.30 -21.26
CA LEU A 18 -10.40 -35.64 -21.45
C LEU A 18 -10.47 -34.75 -22.68
N LEU A 19 -10.03 -33.50 -22.53
CA LEU A 19 -9.89 -32.59 -23.65
C LEU A 19 -8.66 -32.99 -24.49
N PRO A 20 -8.78 -33.01 -25.84
CA PRO A 20 -7.67 -33.34 -26.72
C PRO A 20 -6.66 -32.19 -26.72
N GLY A 21 -5.74 -32.22 -25.76
CA GLY A 21 -4.68 -31.23 -25.60
C GLY A 21 -4.12 -31.22 -24.18
N GLY A 22 -3.28 -30.24 -23.90
CA GLY A 22 -2.74 -30.02 -22.57
C GLY A 22 -1.73 -28.90 -22.52
N LEU A 23 -1.39 -28.49 -21.31
CA LEU A 23 -0.29 -27.56 -21.07
C LEU A 23 1.00 -28.36 -20.96
N SER A 24 1.88 -28.22 -21.94
CA SER A 24 3.21 -28.85 -21.94
C SER A 24 4.28 -27.86 -21.50
N ARG A 25 5.10 -28.26 -20.52
CA ARG A 25 6.25 -27.50 -20.04
C ARG A 25 7.53 -28.32 -20.20
N VAL A 26 8.58 -27.69 -20.74
CA VAL A 26 9.92 -28.27 -20.90
C VAL A 26 10.88 -27.50 -20.00
N GLY A 27 11.68 -28.23 -19.21
CA GLY A 27 12.62 -27.64 -18.27
C GLY A 27 13.48 -28.67 -17.55
N THR A 28 14.26 -28.21 -16.58
CA THR A 28 14.94 -29.11 -15.63
C THR A 28 13.94 -29.62 -14.60
N ARG A 29 14.28 -30.69 -13.87
CA ARG A 29 13.35 -31.29 -12.91
C ARG A 29 12.95 -30.30 -11.82
N ASP A 30 13.90 -29.51 -11.34
CA ASP A 30 13.67 -28.52 -10.29
C ASP A 30 12.74 -27.39 -10.76
N THR A 31 12.91 -26.94 -12.01
CA THR A 31 12.09 -25.86 -12.55
C THR A 31 10.66 -26.27 -12.94
N LEU A 32 10.44 -27.54 -13.24
CA LEU A 32 9.11 -28.06 -13.60
C LEU A 32 8.21 -28.25 -12.37
N PHE A 33 8.78 -28.63 -11.23
CA PHE A 33 8.02 -28.96 -10.01
C PHE A 33 8.07 -27.87 -8.93
N ASN A 34 9.15 -27.08 -8.85
CA ASN A 34 9.37 -26.16 -7.72
C ASN A 34 9.41 -24.68 -8.11
N ALA A 35 9.42 -24.33 -9.40
CA ALA A 35 9.51 -22.92 -9.84
C ALA A 35 8.19 -22.38 -10.44
N PRO A 36 7.71 -21.19 -10.00
CA PRO A 36 6.67 -20.44 -10.69
C PRO A 36 7.11 -20.07 -12.13
N MET A 37 6.13 -19.83 -13.00
CA MET A 37 6.28 -19.59 -14.45
C MET A 37 7.43 -18.66 -14.90
N PRO A 38 7.83 -17.59 -14.17
CA PRO A 38 8.81 -16.63 -14.68
C PRO A 38 10.26 -17.12 -14.76
N ARG A 39 10.64 -18.26 -14.14
CA ARG A 39 12.08 -18.59 -13.95
C ARG A 39 12.52 -20.02 -14.28
N GLY A 40 11.81 -20.80 -15.10
CA GLY A 40 12.47 -22.04 -15.56
C GLY A 40 11.76 -23.07 -16.41
N GLY A 41 10.64 -22.77 -17.08
CA GLY A 41 10.06 -23.71 -18.04
C GLY A 41 9.65 -23.00 -19.31
N SER A 42 10.08 -23.52 -20.47
CA SER A 42 9.50 -23.13 -21.75
C SER A 42 8.19 -23.90 -21.94
N THR A 43 7.17 -23.26 -22.50
CA THR A 43 5.93 -23.92 -22.91
C THR A 43 6.02 -24.33 -24.37
N VAL A 44 5.52 -25.51 -24.69
CA VAL A 44 5.45 -26.03 -26.05
C VAL A 44 4.02 -26.44 -26.38
N ASP A 45 3.68 -26.40 -27.66
CA ASP A 45 2.37 -26.87 -28.12
C ASP A 45 2.23 -28.38 -27.91
N THR A 46 1.03 -28.79 -27.49
CA THR A 46 0.67 -30.22 -27.37
C THR A 46 -0.29 -30.58 -28.48
N TRP A 47 0.20 -31.28 -29.48
CA TRP A 47 -0.63 -31.77 -30.57
C TRP A 47 -1.14 -33.17 -30.25
N VAL A 48 -2.47 -33.34 -30.21
CA VAL A 48 -3.11 -34.65 -30.09
C VAL A 48 -3.49 -35.11 -31.49
N MET A 49 -2.82 -36.15 -31.95
CA MET A 49 -3.04 -36.72 -33.28
C MET A 49 -4.31 -37.57 -33.28
N THR A 50 -5.09 -37.49 -34.36
CA THR A 50 -6.26 -38.34 -34.60
C THR A 50 -6.34 -38.70 -36.07
N GLU A 51 -6.79 -39.93 -36.36
CA GLU A 51 -7.08 -40.39 -37.73
C GLU A 51 -8.55 -40.10 -38.13
N GLY A 52 -9.37 -39.63 -37.18
CA GLY A 52 -10.77 -39.27 -37.39
C GLY A 52 -11.01 -37.82 -37.79
N ILE A 53 -12.27 -37.47 -38.06
CA ILE A 53 -12.69 -36.10 -38.34
C ILE A 53 -12.44 -35.23 -37.11
N VAL A 54 -11.68 -34.15 -37.28
CA VAL A 54 -11.47 -33.13 -36.26
C VAL A 54 -12.66 -32.17 -36.27
N ASP A 55 -13.33 -32.03 -35.13
CA ASP A 55 -14.34 -30.99 -34.94
C ASP A 55 -13.65 -29.62 -34.96
N SER A 56 -13.88 -28.85 -36.03
CA SER A 56 -13.35 -27.50 -36.19
C SER A 56 -14.25 -26.43 -35.57
N THR A 57 -15.34 -26.83 -34.91
CA THR A 57 -16.24 -25.91 -34.21
C THR A 57 -15.45 -25.18 -33.14
N THR A 58 -15.30 -23.88 -33.33
CA THR A 58 -14.64 -23.00 -32.38
C THR A 58 -15.67 -22.08 -31.76
N LEU A 59 -15.66 -22.02 -30.43
CA LEU A 59 -16.40 -20.99 -29.68
C LEU A 59 -15.63 -19.67 -29.63
N LEU A 60 -14.42 -19.60 -30.21
CA LEU A 60 -13.67 -18.36 -30.32
C LEU A 60 -14.33 -17.48 -31.39
N GLN A 61 -14.97 -16.40 -30.95
CA GLN A 61 -15.36 -15.31 -31.83
C GLN A 61 -14.10 -14.77 -32.53
N THR A 62 -14.01 -14.98 -33.84
CA THR A 62 -12.86 -14.54 -34.66
C THR A 62 -12.95 -13.08 -35.08
N ARG A 63 -14.14 -12.45 -34.98
CA ARG A 63 -14.37 -11.03 -35.23
C ARG A 63 -15.40 -10.51 -34.23
N LEU A 64 -15.08 -9.38 -33.59
CA LEU A 64 -16.01 -8.63 -32.75
C LEU A 64 -16.75 -7.62 -33.63
N GLY A 65 -18.08 -7.60 -33.56
CA GLY A 65 -18.90 -6.54 -34.12
C GLY A 65 -18.99 -5.33 -33.20
N PRO A 66 -19.53 -4.18 -33.66
CA PRO A 66 -19.75 -3.01 -32.83
C PRO A 66 -20.58 -3.30 -31.57
N ASP A 67 -21.61 -4.12 -31.68
CA ASP A 67 -22.50 -4.46 -30.56
C ASP A 67 -21.80 -5.29 -29.49
N ASP A 68 -20.88 -6.20 -29.88
CA ASP A 68 -20.06 -6.99 -28.94
C ASP A 68 -19.11 -6.10 -28.08
N LEU A 69 -18.78 -4.89 -28.56
CA LEU A 69 -17.91 -3.94 -27.87
C LEU A 69 -18.67 -3.09 -26.83
N VAL A 70 -19.99 -2.95 -26.98
CA VAL A 70 -20.84 -2.17 -26.07
C VAL A 70 -21.16 -2.95 -24.80
N GLU A 71 -21.32 -4.27 -24.90
CA GLU A 71 -21.81 -5.12 -23.81
C GLU A 71 -20.72 -5.86 -23.01
N ARG A 72 -19.43 -5.55 -23.17
CA ARG A 72 -18.36 -6.28 -22.47
C ARG A 72 -18.05 -5.68 -21.08
N PRO A 73 -18.59 -6.24 -19.97
CA PRO A 73 -18.10 -5.91 -18.64
C PRO A 73 -16.64 -6.35 -18.53
N ARG A 74 -15.80 -5.48 -17.99
CA ARG A 74 -14.39 -5.80 -17.73
C ARG A 74 -14.29 -6.53 -16.41
N ALA A 75 -14.74 -7.77 -16.38
CA ALA A 75 -14.65 -8.61 -15.18
C ALA A 75 -13.18 -8.86 -14.83
N ILE A 76 -12.85 -8.71 -13.55
CA ILE A 76 -11.51 -8.96 -13.02
C ILE A 76 -11.58 -10.19 -12.14
N ALA A 77 -10.67 -11.14 -12.37
CA ALA A 77 -10.56 -12.30 -11.51
C ALA A 77 -10.25 -11.88 -10.07
N SER A 78 -10.95 -12.45 -9.09
CA SER A 78 -10.82 -12.12 -7.66
C SER A 78 -9.36 -12.07 -7.18
N ARG A 79 -8.52 -13.02 -7.60
CA ARG A 79 -7.07 -13.02 -7.31
C ARG A 79 -6.32 -11.80 -7.87
N ALA A 80 -6.63 -11.39 -9.09
CA ALA A 80 -6.01 -10.20 -9.66
C ALA A 80 -6.48 -8.93 -8.93
N ALA A 81 -7.75 -8.91 -8.53
CA ALA A 81 -8.36 -7.86 -7.71
C ALA A 81 -7.64 -7.73 -6.35
N GLU A 82 -7.45 -8.85 -5.64
CA GLU A 82 -6.74 -8.94 -4.37
C GLU A 82 -5.30 -8.42 -4.47
N ASN A 83 -4.55 -8.91 -5.47
CA ASN A 83 -3.16 -8.52 -5.65
C ASN A 83 -3.02 -7.05 -6.07
N LEU A 84 -3.97 -6.50 -6.84
CA LEU A 84 -3.98 -5.06 -7.17
C LEU A 84 -4.28 -4.20 -5.94
N PHE A 85 -5.23 -4.62 -5.11
CA PHE A 85 -5.54 -3.97 -3.84
C PHE A 85 -4.30 -3.93 -2.93
N TRP A 86 -3.69 -5.09 -2.67
CA TRP A 86 -2.49 -5.19 -1.83
C TRP A 86 -1.27 -4.48 -2.44
N LEU A 87 -1.09 -4.51 -3.76
CA LEU A 87 -0.05 -3.73 -4.44
C LEU A 87 -0.21 -2.24 -4.11
N GLY A 88 -1.42 -1.71 -4.16
CA GLY A 88 -1.72 -0.33 -3.76
C GLY A 88 -1.36 -0.06 -2.30
N ARG A 89 -1.85 -0.93 -1.40
CA ARG A 89 -1.58 -0.85 0.04
C ARG A 89 -0.10 -0.79 0.38
N TYR A 90 0.67 -1.78 -0.10
CA TYR A 90 2.11 -1.85 0.13
C TYR A 90 2.87 -0.66 -0.47
N THR A 91 2.46 -0.16 -1.64
CA THR A 91 3.08 1.02 -2.26
C THR A 91 2.92 2.25 -1.37
N GLU A 92 1.72 2.50 -0.85
CA GLU A 92 1.47 3.68 -0.01
C GLU A 92 2.10 3.52 1.38
N ARG A 93 2.00 2.34 1.99
CA ARG A 93 2.64 2.05 3.29
C ARG A 93 4.14 2.22 3.23
N ALA A 94 4.82 1.67 2.21
CA ALA A 94 6.25 1.88 2.02
C ALA A 94 6.61 3.37 1.86
N THR A 95 5.75 4.15 1.20
CA THR A 95 5.94 5.60 1.03
C THR A 95 5.81 6.34 2.36
N ASN A 96 4.81 6.01 3.17
CA ASN A 96 4.59 6.62 4.49
C ASN A 96 5.73 6.31 5.44
N LEU A 97 6.13 5.03 5.52
CA LEU A 97 7.23 4.58 6.36
C LEU A 97 8.57 5.20 5.93
N MET A 98 8.83 5.31 4.63
CA MET A 98 10.04 5.98 4.10
C MET A 98 10.08 7.45 4.53
N ARG A 99 8.95 8.18 4.43
CA ARG A 99 8.87 9.58 4.87
C ARG A 99 9.09 9.71 6.37
N LEU A 100 8.46 8.86 7.18
CA LEU A 100 8.64 8.85 8.63
C LEU A 100 10.09 8.55 9.04
N ALA A 101 10.69 7.50 8.48
CA ALA A 101 12.07 7.14 8.77
C ALA A 101 13.05 8.26 8.37
N ARG A 102 12.80 8.92 7.22
CA ARG A 102 13.61 10.05 6.78
C ARG A 102 13.48 11.24 7.72
N ALA A 103 12.25 11.63 8.07
CA ALA A 103 11.98 12.73 9.00
C ALA A 103 12.63 12.50 10.37
N ALA A 104 12.62 11.25 10.85
CA ALA A 104 13.26 10.84 12.08
C ALA A 104 14.79 10.95 12.00
N LEU A 105 15.41 10.36 10.98
CA LEU A 105 16.87 10.39 10.80
C LEU A 105 17.40 11.81 10.57
N GLU A 106 16.69 12.66 9.84
CA GLU A 106 17.09 14.07 9.62
C GLU A 106 17.08 14.88 10.93
N ARG A 107 16.06 14.72 11.78
CA ARG A 107 15.98 15.40 13.09
C ARG A 107 17.01 14.88 14.09
N LEU A 108 17.25 13.57 14.11
CA LEU A 108 18.22 12.94 15.02
C LEU A 108 19.68 13.24 14.65
N ARG A 109 19.95 13.82 13.47
CA ARG A 109 21.28 14.30 13.07
C ARG A 109 21.64 15.68 13.62
N GLY A 110 20.65 16.49 14.03
CA GLY A 110 20.89 17.82 14.57
C GLY A 110 21.59 17.77 15.92
N GLU A 111 22.51 18.70 16.16
CA GLU A 111 22.98 19.06 17.51
C GLU A 111 22.05 20.12 18.14
N ASP A 112 20.78 20.13 17.75
CA ASP A 112 19.85 21.19 18.13
C ASP A 112 19.45 21.06 19.61
N ASP A 113 19.40 22.21 20.26
CA ASP A 113 19.12 22.39 21.69
C ASP A 113 17.87 21.60 22.10
N VAL A 114 18.02 20.77 23.14
CA VAL A 114 16.98 19.88 23.69
C VAL A 114 15.98 20.70 24.51
N ASP A 115 15.50 21.82 23.97
CA ASP A 115 14.55 22.69 24.66
C ASP A 115 13.13 22.10 24.65
N SER A 116 12.82 21.12 23.76
CA SER A 116 11.54 20.41 23.73
C SER A 116 11.59 19.00 23.12
N PRO A 117 11.43 17.92 23.91
CA PRO A 117 11.45 16.54 23.41
C PRO A 117 10.18 16.09 22.67
N ALA A 118 9.13 16.92 22.61
CA ALA A 118 7.81 16.51 22.11
C ALA A 118 7.82 15.96 20.66
N HIS A 119 8.71 16.44 19.81
CA HIS A 119 8.84 15.89 18.46
C HIS A 119 9.54 14.52 18.45
N LEU A 120 10.45 14.26 19.40
CA LEU A 120 11.10 12.96 19.57
C LEU A 120 10.13 11.94 20.18
N GLU A 121 9.27 12.35 21.11
CA GLU A 121 8.17 11.53 21.64
C GLU A 121 7.24 11.08 20.51
N LEU A 122 6.77 12.03 19.70
CA LEU A 122 5.92 11.73 18.54
C LEU A 122 6.60 10.79 17.53
N LEU A 123 7.90 11.01 17.26
CA LEU A 123 8.67 10.12 16.38
C LEU A 123 8.85 8.73 16.95
N ASP A 124 9.13 8.60 18.26
CA ASP A 124 9.26 7.30 18.94
C ASP A 124 7.95 6.51 18.83
N THR A 125 6.82 7.15 19.19
CA THR A 125 5.48 6.56 19.11
C THR A 125 5.16 6.14 17.68
N LEU A 126 5.35 7.02 16.70
CA LEU A 126 5.07 6.71 15.28
C LEU A 126 5.96 5.60 14.73
N CYS A 127 7.27 5.59 15.04
CA CYS A 127 8.18 4.55 14.57
C CYS A 127 7.84 3.18 15.17
N ARG A 128 7.39 3.13 16.43
CA ARG A 128 6.96 1.88 17.08
C ARG A 128 5.61 1.40 16.54
N ASP A 129 4.62 2.28 16.46
CA ASP A 129 3.28 1.97 15.90
C ASP A 129 3.38 1.45 14.47
N ALA A 130 4.24 2.06 13.66
CA ALA A 130 4.45 1.69 12.28
C ALA A 130 5.39 0.48 12.08
N GLY A 131 5.93 -0.08 13.17
CA GLY A 131 6.81 -1.25 13.14
C GLY A 131 8.16 -1.01 12.45
N LEU A 132 8.69 0.22 12.50
CA LEU A 132 10.04 0.54 12.02
C LEU A 132 11.12 0.14 13.03
N ILE A 133 10.78 0.15 14.32
CA ILE A 133 11.71 -0.13 15.42
C ILE A 133 11.09 -1.16 16.36
N ALA A 134 11.92 -2.02 16.92
CA ALA A 134 11.50 -3.04 17.89
C ALA A 134 10.99 -2.39 19.20
N ALA A 135 10.02 -3.05 19.84
CA ALA A 135 9.40 -2.53 21.07
C ALA A 135 10.39 -2.33 22.23
N ASP A 136 11.49 -3.08 22.26
CA ASP A 136 12.56 -3.04 23.26
C ASP A 136 13.72 -2.10 22.89
N ALA A 137 13.68 -1.44 21.73
CA ALA A 137 14.71 -0.49 21.33
C ALA A 137 14.76 0.74 22.25
N PRO A 138 15.94 1.38 22.42
CA PRO A 138 16.10 2.59 23.23
C PRO A 138 15.09 3.68 22.85
N ASN A 139 14.65 4.50 23.81
CA ASN A 139 13.70 5.57 23.56
C ASN A 139 14.38 6.78 22.87
N ALA A 140 13.67 7.42 21.93
CA ALA A 140 14.21 8.54 21.17
C ALA A 140 14.56 9.78 22.03
N VAL A 141 13.87 9.99 23.15
CA VAL A 141 14.12 11.10 24.09
C VAL A 141 15.32 10.79 24.98
N ASP A 142 15.35 9.60 25.59
CA ASP A 142 16.39 9.23 26.56
C ASP A 142 17.73 8.91 25.91
N ALA A 143 17.70 8.29 24.72
CA ALA A 143 18.90 7.86 24.01
C ALA A 143 18.79 8.11 22.49
N PRO A 144 18.74 9.39 22.04
CA PRO A 144 18.50 9.74 20.63
C PRO A 144 19.46 9.07 19.66
N ARG A 145 20.76 9.02 20.00
CA ARG A 145 21.78 8.35 19.16
C ARG A 145 21.57 6.85 19.05
N ALA A 146 21.18 6.20 20.14
CA ALA A 146 20.93 4.75 20.15
C ALA A 146 19.64 4.41 19.39
N PHE A 147 18.60 5.23 19.53
CA PHE A 147 17.39 5.14 18.72
C PHE A 147 17.69 5.34 17.23
N GLN A 148 18.48 6.37 16.87
CA GLN A 148 18.91 6.62 15.50
C GLN A 148 19.66 5.42 14.91
N HIS A 149 20.59 4.83 15.68
CA HIS A 149 21.33 3.65 15.26
C HIS A 149 20.40 2.44 15.07
N ALA A 150 19.44 2.22 15.97
CA ALA A 150 18.45 1.15 15.84
C ALA A 150 17.58 1.34 14.58
N LEU A 151 17.11 2.57 14.33
CA LEU A 151 16.36 2.91 13.13
C LEU A 151 17.18 2.69 11.86
N ALA A 152 18.41 3.21 11.80
CA ALA A 152 19.29 3.03 10.65
C ALA A 152 19.58 1.54 10.40
N THR A 153 19.80 0.77 11.46
CA THR A 153 20.00 -0.69 11.39
C THR A 153 18.77 -1.41 10.84
N SER A 154 17.55 -0.97 11.17
CA SER A 154 16.31 -1.55 10.62
C SER A 154 16.16 -1.33 9.10
N LEU A 155 16.95 -0.41 8.53
CA LEU A 155 16.93 -0.05 7.11
C LEU A 155 18.06 -0.70 6.31
N THR A 156 18.97 -1.45 6.96
CA THR A 156 20.09 -2.08 6.26
C THR A 156 19.69 -3.36 5.52
N ARG A 157 20.55 -3.77 4.58
CA ARG A 157 20.38 -5.03 3.84
C ARG A 157 20.60 -6.20 4.79
N GLY A 158 19.54 -6.95 5.07
CA GLY A 158 19.54 -8.05 6.05
C GLY A 158 18.73 -7.77 7.32
N ALA A 159 18.13 -6.59 7.44
CA ALA A 159 17.15 -6.30 8.47
C ALA A 159 15.96 -7.28 8.42
N ASP A 160 15.27 -7.41 9.55
CA ASP A 160 14.10 -8.28 9.66
C ASP A 160 13.06 -7.92 8.58
N ARG A 161 12.64 -8.93 7.82
CA ARG A 161 11.69 -8.80 6.73
C ARG A 161 10.24 -8.98 7.17
N THR A 162 9.99 -9.23 8.46
CA THR A 162 8.63 -9.40 8.97
C THR A 162 7.89 -8.07 9.16
N SER A 163 8.61 -6.96 9.33
CA SER A 163 8.04 -5.63 9.61
C SER A 163 8.71 -4.50 8.80
N GLY A 164 8.24 -3.28 8.99
CA GLY A 164 8.82 -2.06 8.40
C GLY A 164 8.78 -1.96 6.87
N ILE A 165 9.73 -1.19 6.33
CA ILE A 165 9.81 -0.88 4.89
C ILE A 165 10.10 -2.14 4.06
N ALA A 166 11.02 -2.99 4.52
CA ALA A 166 11.40 -4.20 3.80
C ALA A 166 10.17 -5.12 3.58
N SER A 167 9.40 -5.39 4.64
CA SER A 167 8.16 -6.17 4.55
C SER A 167 7.20 -5.62 3.49
N CYS A 168 7.01 -4.29 3.46
CA CYS A 168 6.18 -3.64 2.44
C CYS A 168 6.72 -3.84 1.03
N LEU A 169 8.03 -3.72 0.79
CA LEU A 169 8.62 -3.86 -0.55
C LEU A 169 8.56 -5.31 -1.05
N PHE A 170 8.81 -6.29 -0.19
CA PHE A 170 8.68 -7.70 -0.55
C PHE A 170 7.21 -8.09 -0.79
N GLY A 171 6.28 -7.58 0.02
CA GLY A 171 4.83 -7.71 -0.20
C GLY A 171 4.38 -7.08 -1.53
N MET A 172 4.84 -5.85 -1.81
CA MET A 172 4.61 -5.13 -3.07
C MET A 172 5.08 -5.96 -4.27
N ARG A 173 6.29 -6.51 -4.20
CA ARG A 173 6.85 -7.37 -5.25
C ARG A 173 6.07 -8.66 -5.43
N ALA A 174 5.68 -9.32 -4.34
CA ALA A 174 4.91 -10.57 -4.40
C ALA A 174 3.55 -10.33 -5.05
N ALA A 175 2.84 -9.28 -4.64
CA ALA A 175 1.57 -8.87 -5.23
C ALA A 175 1.72 -8.53 -6.72
N ALA A 176 2.74 -7.75 -7.08
CA ALA A 176 3.05 -7.42 -8.47
C ALA A 176 3.37 -8.65 -9.34
N ALA A 177 4.08 -9.64 -8.79
CA ALA A 177 4.46 -10.85 -9.49
C ALA A 177 3.23 -11.71 -9.84
N ALA A 178 2.22 -11.71 -8.98
CA ALA A 178 0.97 -12.44 -9.18
C ALA A 178 0.08 -11.87 -10.30
N ILE A 179 0.32 -10.62 -10.72
CA ILE A 179 -0.41 -9.92 -11.79
C ILE A 179 0.54 -9.41 -12.88
N ARG A 180 1.67 -10.09 -13.11
CA ARG A 180 2.77 -9.62 -13.97
C ARG A 180 2.31 -9.26 -15.37
N GLU A 181 1.32 -9.95 -15.90
CA GLU A 181 0.69 -9.72 -17.21
C GLU A 181 -0.10 -8.41 -17.32
N ARG A 182 -0.44 -7.79 -16.18
CA ARG A 182 -1.14 -6.51 -16.08
C ARG A 182 -0.21 -5.32 -15.85
N LEU A 183 1.07 -5.57 -15.61
CA LEU A 183 2.06 -4.52 -15.35
C LEU A 183 2.92 -4.27 -16.59
N SER A 184 3.21 -3.00 -16.86
CA SER A 184 4.21 -2.65 -17.87
C SER A 184 5.59 -3.18 -17.46
N SER A 185 6.45 -3.44 -18.43
CA SER A 185 7.83 -3.88 -18.16
C SER A 185 8.62 -2.86 -17.33
N ASP A 186 8.33 -1.56 -17.52
CA ASP A 186 8.98 -0.49 -16.76
C ASP A 186 8.50 -0.44 -15.31
N GLN A 187 7.18 -0.55 -15.08
CA GLN A 187 6.63 -0.62 -13.72
C GLN A 187 7.16 -1.83 -12.95
N TRP A 188 7.25 -2.99 -13.61
CA TRP A 188 7.87 -4.18 -13.01
C TRP A 188 9.34 -3.93 -12.64
N ARG A 189 10.12 -3.30 -13.52
CA ARG A 189 11.52 -2.97 -13.25
C ARG A 189 11.67 -2.05 -12.04
N LEU A 190 10.84 -1.01 -11.94
CA LEU A 190 10.86 -0.10 -10.79
C LEU A 190 10.58 -0.82 -9.46
N ILE A 191 9.62 -1.75 -9.44
CA ILE A 191 9.31 -2.57 -8.27
C ILE A 191 10.47 -3.51 -7.93
N ASP A 192 11.11 -4.11 -8.93
CA ASP A 192 12.30 -4.94 -8.75
C ASP A 192 13.45 -4.12 -8.15
N ASP A 193 13.79 -2.98 -8.76
CA ASP A 193 14.85 -2.09 -8.31
C ASP A 193 14.62 -1.60 -6.88
N ALA A 194 13.40 -1.22 -6.53
CA ALA A 194 13.04 -0.83 -5.16
C ALA A 194 13.25 -1.98 -4.16
N THR A 195 12.87 -3.20 -4.53
CA THR A 195 13.07 -4.37 -3.68
C THR A 195 14.56 -4.71 -3.53
N GLN A 196 15.35 -4.57 -4.59
CA GLN A 196 16.79 -4.85 -4.56
C GLN A 196 17.58 -3.92 -3.65
N LEU A 197 17.05 -2.75 -3.30
CA LEU A 197 17.69 -1.87 -2.30
C LEU A 197 17.83 -2.56 -0.93
N PHE A 198 16.89 -3.44 -0.59
CA PHE A 198 16.78 -4.17 0.68
C PHE A 198 17.05 -5.68 0.55
N ALA A 199 17.44 -6.15 -0.64
CA ALA A 199 17.78 -7.55 -0.85
C ALA A 199 19.20 -7.86 -0.33
N ASP A 200 19.39 -9.07 0.21
CA ASP A 200 20.69 -9.47 0.77
C ASP A 200 21.76 -9.46 -0.31
N SER A 201 22.89 -8.85 0.01
CA SER A 201 24.16 -8.96 -0.72
C SER A 201 25.28 -8.96 0.31
N ALA A 202 26.35 -9.70 0.03
CA ALA A 202 27.38 -10.09 0.99
C ALA A 202 28.00 -8.93 1.78
N ASP A 203 28.30 -9.25 3.05
CA ASP A 203 28.89 -8.44 4.12
C ASP A 203 29.82 -7.29 3.68
N HIS A 204 29.43 -6.08 4.04
CA HIS A 204 30.37 -5.03 4.39
C HIS A 204 30.08 -4.60 5.83
N PRO A 205 30.97 -4.91 6.80
CA PRO A 205 30.88 -4.30 8.12
C PRO A 205 31.29 -2.82 7.97
N GLU A 206 30.30 -1.96 7.75
CA GLU A 206 30.48 -0.52 7.70
C GLU A 206 30.54 0.03 9.14
N ALA A 207 31.33 1.09 9.35
CA ALA A 207 31.51 1.67 10.67
C ALA A 207 30.19 2.29 11.18
N GLU A 208 29.93 2.19 12.49
CA GLU A 208 28.72 2.72 13.15
C GLU A 208 28.47 4.22 12.85
N GLU A 209 29.53 5.00 12.57
CA GLU A 209 29.42 6.43 12.25
C GLU A 209 28.79 6.73 10.88
N GLN A 210 28.78 5.77 9.94
CA GLN A 210 28.32 6.00 8.57
C GLN A 210 26.88 5.52 8.30
N ILE A 211 26.36 4.64 9.15
CA ILE A 211 25.08 3.93 8.95
C ILE A 211 23.88 4.88 8.78
N GLY A 212 23.86 6.00 9.53
CA GLY A 212 22.79 6.99 9.43
C GLY A 212 22.77 7.74 8.11
N ASN A 213 23.95 8.07 7.56
CA ASN A 213 24.06 8.75 6.27
C ASN A 213 23.69 7.84 5.10
N GLU A 214 24.11 6.57 5.16
CA GLU A 214 23.74 5.55 4.18
C GLU A 214 22.24 5.26 4.19
N ALA A 215 21.64 5.17 5.37
CA ALA A 215 20.20 5.02 5.53
C ALA A 215 19.44 6.18 4.86
N LEU A 216 19.88 7.42 5.04
CA LEU A 216 19.27 8.58 4.36
C LEU A 216 19.40 8.50 2.84
N GLN A 217 20.60 8.20 2.31
CA GLN A 217 20.81 8.04 0.86
C GLN A 217 19.94 6.91 0.28
N LEU A 218 19.77 5.82 1.02
CA LEU A 218 18.90 4.71 0.66
C LEU A 218 17.44 5.17 0.61
N LEU A 219 16.96 5.90 1.62
CA LEU A 219 15.59 6.43 1.68
C LEU A 219 15.32 7.44 0.56
N GLU A 220 16.29 8.30 0.21
CA GLU A 220 16.17 9.21 -0.94
C GLU A 220 15.98 8.45 -2.25
N ARG A 221 16.83 7.44 -2.51
CA ARG A 221 16.72 6.60 -3.71
C ARG A 221 15.41 5.82 -3.73
N LEU A 222 14.99 5.29 -2.57
CA LEU A 222 13.71 4.62 -2.43
C LEU A 222 12.54 5.57 -2.73
N GLY A 223 12.58 6.80 -2.23
CA GLY A 223 11.55 7.81 -2.47
C GLY A 223 11.38 8.13 -3.94
N LEU A 224 12.48 8.25 -4.69
CA LEU A 224 12.44 8.42 -6.16
C LEU A 224 11.76 7.23 -6.85
N LEU A 225 12.10 6.00 -6.46
CA LEU A 225 11.50 4.80 -7.03
C LEU A 225 10.02 4.66 -6.69
N LEU A 226 9.61 4.90 -5.45
CA LEU A 226 8.19 4.87 -5.03
C LEU A 226 7.36 5.96 -5.74
N GLY A 227 7.94 7.14 -5.94
CA GLY A 227 7.37 8.20 -6.76
C GLY A 227 7.16 7.75 -8.21
N ALA A 228 8.16 7.13 -8.82
CA ALA A 228 8.08 6.60 -10.18
C ALA A 228 7.06 5.45 -10.30
N ILE A 229 7.00 4.54 -9.33
CA ILE A 229 5.99 3.46 -9.26
C ILE A 229 4.58 4.06 -9.19
N THR A 230 4.38 5.08 -8.35
CA THR A 230 3.10 5.80 -8.24
C THR A 230 2.73 6.51 -9.54
N GLY A 231 3.69 7.14 -10.20
CA GLY A 231 3.50 7.77 -11.51
C GLY A 231 3.07 6.73 -12.55
N ALA A 232 3.78 5.61 -12.66
CA ALA A 232 3.42 4.52 -13.57
C ALA A 232 2.02 3.93 -13.29
N GLN A 233 1.67 3.74 -12.01
CA GLN A 233 0.33 3.31 -11.61
C GLN A 233 -0.75 4.32 -12.00
N THR A 234 -0.44 5.61 -11.96
CA THR A 234 -1.42 6.67 -12.26
C THR A 234 -1.53 6.89 -13.77
N ASP A 235 -0.43 6.98 -14.49
CA ASP A 235 -0.41 7.48 -15.87
C ASP A 235 -0.50 6.35 -16.92
N ASN A 236 -0.06 5.14 -16.58
CA ASN A 236 0.10 4.05 -17.56
C ASN A 236 -0.91 2.90 -17.39
N MET A 237 -1.71 2.90 -16.32
CA MET A 237 -2.73 1.88 -16.11
C MET A 237 -4.11 2.34 -16.62
N THR A 238 -4.81 1.45 -17.33
CA THR A 238 -6.21 1.65 -17.73
C THR A 238 -7.07 1.82 -16.49
N ARG A 239 -8.02 2.77 -16.51
CA ARG A 239 -8.93 3.06 -15.39
C ARG A 239 -10.09 2.05 -15.29
N ASP A 240 -9.72 0.77 -15.26
CA ASP A 240 -10.61 -0.36 -14.98
C ASP A 240 -10.78 -0.56 -13.45
N ASP A 241 -11.57 -1.56 -13.05
CA ASP A 241 -11.84 -1.84 -11.64
C ASP A 241 -10.61 -2.29 -10.86
N GLY A 242 -9.59 -2.80 -11.55
CA GLY A 242 -8.37 -3.30 -10.96
C GLY A 242 -7.51 -2.12 -10.54
N TRP A 243 -7.42 -1.13 -11.42
CA TRP A 243 -6.83 0.15 -11.09
C TRP A 243 -7.60 0.86 -9.96
N ARG A 244 -8.94 0.79 -9.93
CA ARG A 244 -9.74 1.35 -8.82
C ARG A 244 -9.44 0.66 -7.50
N LEU A 245 -9.36 -0.67 -7.46
CA LEU A 245 -9.00 -1.44 -6.26
C LEU A 245 -7.59 -1.12 -5.77
N LEU A 246 -6.62 -0.99 -6.68
CA LEU A 246 -5.29 -0.49 -6.34
C LEU A 246 -5.36 0.89 -5.71
N SER A 247 -6.09 1.83 -6.34
CA SER A 247 -6.28 3.17 -5.82
C SER A 247 -6.98 3.18 -4.46
N ILE A 248 -7.95 2.29 -4.22
CA ILE A 248 -8.65 2.15 -2.93
C ILE A 248 -7.67 1.69 -1.86
N GLY A 249 -6.88 0.65 -2.13
CA GLY A 249 -5.86 0.15 -1.20
C GLY A 249 -4.88 1.25 -0.79
N ARG A 250 -4.44 2.07 -1.75
CA ARG A 250 -3.60 3.25 -1.45
C ARG A 250 -4.29 4.25 -0.53
N GLN A 251 -5.53 4.64 -0.82
CA GLN A 251 -6.22 5.64 0.01
C GLN A 251 -6.48 5.10 1.42
N ILE A 252 -6.71 3.81 1.59
CA ILE A 252 -6.86 3.17 2.91
C ILE A 252 -5.58 3.31 3.74
N ASP A 253 -4.42 2.91 3.23
CA ASP A 253 -3.15 3.05 3.98
C ASP A 253 -2.74 4.51 4.19
N ARG A 254 -3.08 5.39 3.25
CA ARG A 254 -2.87 6.83 3.43
C ARG A 254 -3.71 7.38 4.57
N LEU A 255 -5.01 7.07 4.57
CA LEU A 255 -5.95 7.60 5.56
C LEU A 255 -5.60 7.12 6.96
N ASP A 256 -5.30 5.83 7.09
CA ASP A 256 -4.89 5.19 8.35
C ASP A 256 -3.64 5.87 8.94
N PHE A 257 -2.56 5.96 8.16
CA PHE A 257 -1.31 6.60 8.60
C PHE A 257 -1.51 8.07 9.01
N LEU A 258 -2.24 8.85 8.22
CA LEU A 258 -2.47 10.27 8.50
C LEU A 258 -3.36 10.49 9.74
N CYS A 259 -4.32 9.60 9.99
CA CYS A 259 -5.11 9.62 11.22
C CYS A 259 -4.21 9.34 12.44
N SER A 260 -3.33 8.34 12.37
CA SER A 260 -2.37 8.04 13.45
C SER A 260 -1.42 9.20 13.74
N VAL A 261 -0.89 9.87 12.70
CA VAL A 261 -0.03 11.05 12.87
C VAL A 261 -0.74 12.16 13.63
N LEU A 262 -1.97 12.52 13.24
CA LEU A 262 -2.73 13.54 13.95
C LEU A 262 -3.09 13.09 15.36
N LYS A 263 -3.55 11.84 15.53
CA LYS A 263 -3.93 11.32 16.83
C LYS A 263 -2.79 11.44 17.83
N PHE A 264 -1.61 10.89 17.53
CA PHE A 264 -0.48 10.95 18.44
C PHE A 264 0.02 12.39 18.63
N ALA A 265 0.06 13.21 17.59
CA ALA A 265 0.49 14.60 17.71
C ALA A 265 -0.39 15.45 18.62
N PHE A 266 -1.70 15.19 18.65
CA PHE A 266 -2.64 15.86 19.55
C PHE A 266 -2.68 15.22 20.94
N ASP A 267 -2.63 13.88 21.05
CA ASP A 267 -2.64 13.16 22.33
C ASP A 267 -1.42 13.49 23.20
N GLU A 268 -0.24 13.60 22.58
CA GLU A 268 1.02 13.93 23.27
C GLU A 268 1.25 15.44 23.38
N GLY A 269 0.39 16.26 22.76
CA GLY A 269 0.53 17.71 22.72
C GLY A 269 1.70 18.22 21.86
N ALA A 270 2.33 17.36 21.06
CA ALA A 270 3.43 17.71 20.16
C ALA A 270 3.02 18.79 19.14
N VAL A 271 1.75 18.81 18.72
CA VAL A 271 1.21 19.83 17.81
C VAL A 271 1.25 21.25 18.38
N HIS A 272 1.30 21.39 19.71
CA HIS A 272 1.42 22.68 20.40
C HIS A 272 2.88 23.12 20.59
N ARG A 273 3.85 22.32 20.12
CA ARG A 273 5.27 22.69 20.02
C ARG A 273 5.66 22.88 18.55
N GLN A 274 6.56 23.84 18.29
CA GLN A 274 6.94 24.21 16.93
C GLN A 274 7.44 23.00 16.12
N ASP A 275 8.38 22.23 16.68
CA ASP A 275 8.99 21.11 15.97
C ASP A 275 8.00 19.98 15.69
N GLY A 276 7.05 19.73 16.60
CA GLY A 276 6.02 18.70 16.43
C GLY A 276 4.99 19.10 15.37
N PHE A 277 4.58 20.37 15.33
CA PHE A 277 3.74 20.90 14.27
C PHE A 277 4.42 20.87 12.90
N GLU A 278 5.71 21.23 12.84
CA GLU A 278 6.50 21.16 11.61
C GLU A 278 6.64 19.70 11.13
N LEU A 279 6.81 18.75 12.06
CA LEU A 279 6.82 17.32 11.76
C LEU A 279 5.48 16.84 11.19
N VAL A 280 4.34 17.24 11.79
CA VAL A 280 3.01 16.93 11.24
C VAL A 280 2.89 17.46 9.80
N LEU A 281 3.26 18.72 9.56
CA LEU A 281 3.21 19.30 8.20
C LEU A 281 4.09 18.54 7.20
N GLU A 282 5.26 18.07 7.62
CA GLU A 282 6.17 17.31 6.78
C GLU A 282 5.60 15.93 6.42
N LEU A 283 5.04 15.20 7.38
CA LEU A 283 4.42 13.89 7.15
C LEU A 283 3.16 13.99 6.26
N PHE A 284 2.47 15.13 6.31
CA PHE A 284 1.37 15.49 5.42
C PHE A 284 1.82 16.09 4.08
N ASP A 285 3.12 16.20 3.79
CA ASP A 285 3.67 16.82 2.58
C ASP A 285 3.11 18.24 2.33
N SER A 286 2.79 18.95 3.41
CA SER A 286 2.00 20.18 3.39
C SER A 286 2.79 21.40 3.88
N THR A 287 4.07 21.26 4.20
CA THR A 287 4.94 22.36 4.68
C THR A 287 4.97 23.56 3.73
N ILE A 288 5.14 23.33 2.42
CA ILE A 288 5.20 24.40 1.42
C ILE A 288 3.84 25.10 1.30
N THR A 289 2.76 24.32 1.20
CA THR A 289 1.38 24.83 1.07
C THR A 289 0.97 25.64 2.29
N PHE A 290 1.29 25.15 3.48
CA PHE A 290 0.99 25.83 4.74
C PHE A 290 1.72 27.17 4.83
N ARG A 291 3.04 27.19 4.56
CA ARG A 291 3.85 28.42 4.59
C ARG A 291 3.38 29.45 3.57
N SER A 292 2.95 29.01 2.39
CA SER A 292 2.39 29.86 1.35
C SER A 292 1.06 30.51 1.77
N ARG A 293 0.16 29.74 2.39
CA ARG A 293 -1.21 30.17 2.72
C ARG A 293 -1.32 30.95 4.04
N PHE A 294 -0.54 30.58 5.06
CA PHE A 294 -0.71 31.07 6.44
C PHE A 294 0.52 31.79 7.01
N GLN A 295 1.53 32.10 6.19
CA GLN A 295 2.71 32.93 6.47
C GLN A 295 3.13 33.04 7.95
N ARG A 296 4.05 32.16 8.39
CA ARG A 296 4.61 32.13 9.77
C ARG A 296 3.59 31.85 10.89
N GLY A 297 2.35 31.45 10.58
CA GLY A 297 1.39 31.01 11.59
C GLY A 297 1.80 29.69 12.25
N PHE A 298 1.54 29.57 13.55
CA PHE A 298 1.72 28.36 14.36
C PHE A 298 0.40 28.09 15.09
N ASP A 299 -0.67 27.98 14.31
CA ASP A 299 -2.04 27.94 14.82
C ASP A 299 -2.73 26.63 14.40
N VAL A 300 -3.40 26.00 15.37
CA VAL A 300 -4.11 24.71 15.18
C VAL A 300 -5.25 24.83 14.16
N ALA A 301 -5.99 25.94 14.16
CA ALA A 301 -7.11 26.10 13.24
C ALA A 301 -6.67 26.11 11.76
N PRO A 302 -5.66 26.92 11.35
CA PRO A 302 -5.03 26.79 10.04
C PRO A 302 -4.51 25.39 9.72
N LEU A 303 -3.88 24.70 10.69
CA LEU A 303 -3.38 23.34 10.49
C LEU A 303 -4.54 22.41 10.12
N LEU A 304 -5.56 22.30 10.97
CA LEU A 304 -6.72 21.44 10.74
C LEU A 304 -7.48 21.81 9.47
N SER A 305 -7.58 23.10 9.15
CA SER A 305 -8.20 23.53 7.89
C SER A 305 -7.48 22.96 6.65
N LEU A 306 -6.14 22.82 6.71
CA LEU A 306 -5.32 22.35 5.60
C LEU A 306 -5.16 20.82 5.56
N VAL A 307 -4.91 20.18 6.71
CA VAL A 307 -4.55 18.77 6.78
C VAL A 307 -5.74 17.86 7.05
N VAL A 308 -6.85 18.39 7.56
CA VAL A 308 -8.08 17.63 7.79
C VAL A 308 -9.13 17.97 6.74
N LEU A 309 -9.51 19.24 6.58
CA LEU A 309 -10.73 19.61 5.84
C LEU A 309 -10.51 19.93 4.36
N ASP A 310 -9.32 20.36 3.95
CA ASP A 310 -9.05 20.84 2.59
C ASP A 310 -9.32 19.75 1.53
N THR A 311 -10.22 19.98 0.58
CA THR A 311 -10.57 18.98 -0.45
C THR A 311 -9.69 19.03 -1.70
N ASP A 312 -8.70 19.92 -1.74
CA ASP A 312 -7.77 20.08 -2.88
C ASP A 312 -6.35 19.61 -2.54
N ASN A 313 -6.02 19.47 -1.25
CA ASN A 313 -4.74 18.94 -0.78
C ASN A 313 -4.70 17.39 -0.84
N PRO A 314 -3.86 16.74 -1.69
CA PRO A 314 -3.89 15.29 -1.90
C PRO A 314 -3.55 14.41 -0.68
N ARG A 315 -3.02 15.01 0.38
CA ARG A 315 -2.72 14.34 1.65
C ARG A 315 -3.57 14.85 2.82
N SER A 316 -4.57 15.69 2.60
CA SER A 316 -5.55 15.96 3.65
C SER A 316 -6.48 14.77 3.85
N LEU A 317 -7.06 14.63 5.05
CA LEU A 317 -8.05 13.59 5.31
C LEU A 317 -9.29 13.76 4.40
N GLY A 318 -9.74 15.00 4.19
CA GLY A 318 -10.88 15.35 3.35
C GLY A 318 -10.73 14.89 1.90
N TRP A 319 -9.58 15.19 1.27
CA TRP A 319 -9.30 14.74 -0.10
C TRP A 319 -9.22 13.21 -0.19
N VAL A 320 -8.53 12.57 0.77
CA VAL A 320 -8.33 11.12 0.78
C VAL A 320 -9.66 10.39 0.90
N VAL A 321 -10.54 10.83 1.80
CA VAL A 321 -11.90 10.31 1.97
C VAL A 321 -12.74 10.53 0.71
N GLN A 322 -12.71 11.74 0.14
CA GLN A 322 -13.43 12.04 -1.10
C GLN A 322 -12.97 11.15 -2.26
N ALA A 323 -11.65 10.98 -2.43
CA ALA A 323 -11.07 10.13 -3.44
C ALA A 323 -11.49 8.66 -3.21
N LEU A 324 -11.38 8.16 -1.98
CA LEU A 324 -11.76 6.80 -1.61
C LEU A 324 -13.25 6.51 -1.91
N ARG A 325 -14.16 7.37 -1.42
CA ARG A 325 -15.61 7.27 -1.70
C ARG A 325 -15.89 7.32 -3.20
N GLY A 326 -15.23 8.23 -3.93
CA GLY A 326 -15.37 8.37 -5.38
C GLY A 326 -14.85 7.17 -6.18
N ARG A 327 -13.89 6.39 -5.65
CA ARG A 327 -13.46 5.13 -6.27
C ARG A 327 -14.42 3.99 -5.96
N LEU A 328 -14.87 3.86 -4.71
CA LEU A 328 -15.82 2.83 -4.28
C LEU A 328 -17.13 2.87 -5.06
N THR A 329 -17.65 4.06 -5.36
CA THR A 329 -18.89 4.22 -6.15
C THR A 329 -18.75 3.85 -7.62
N LYS A 330 -17.53 3.80 -8.15
CA LYS A 330 -17.25 3.55 -9.58
C LYS A 330 -16.78 2.13 -9.89
N VAL A 331 -16.54 1.30 -8.88
CA VAL A 331 -16.25 -0.13 -9.11
C VAL A 331 -17.56 -0.79 -9.54
N GLU A 332 -17.58 -1.39 -10.74
CA GLU A 332 -18.78 -1.95 -11.33
C GLU A 332 -19.29 -3.17 -10.54
N ARG A 333 -20.60 -3.42 -10.63
CA ARG A 333 -21.25 -4.60 -10.02
C ARG A 333 -20.82 -5.87 -10.75
N SER A 334 -19.65 -6.41 -10.43
CA SER A 334 -19.38 -7.81 -10.75
C SER A 334 -20.14 -8.67 -9.75
N GLU A 335 -21.12 -9.44 -10.22
CA GLU A 335 -21.86 -10.44 -9.43
C GLU A 335 -22.72 -9.91 -8.27
N GLY A 336 -23.36 -8.74 -8.45
CA GLY A 336 -24.49 -8.33 -7.59
C GLY A 336 -24.15 -7.60 -6.29
N TYR A 337 -22.86 -7.33 -6.00
CA TYR A 337 -22.44 -6.58 -4.82
C TYR A 337 -21.86 -5.22 -5.21
N ALA A 338 -22.36 -4.14 -4.59
CA ALA A 338 -21.90 -2.79 -4.89
C ALA A 338 -21.01 -2.26 -3.77
N LEU A 339 -19.71 -2.03 -4.06
CA LEU A 339 -18.80 -1.34 -3.13
C LEU A 339 -19.27 0.09 -2.80
N SER A 340 -20.21 0.64 -3.57
CA SER A 340 -20.89 1.91 -3.27
C SER A 340 -21.54 1.92 -1.90
N GLU A 341 -22.09 0.80 -1.42
CA GLU A 341 -22.69 0.71 -0.07
C GLU A 341 -21.64 0.85 1.04
N LEU A 342 -20.39 0.43 0.76
CA LEU A 342 -19.28 0.61 1.69
C LEU A 342 -18.78 2.06 1.74
N ALA A 343 -19.07 2.86 0.71
CA ALA A 343 -18.70 4.27 0.72
C ALA A 343 -19.46 5.05 1.80
N GLU A 344 -20.68 4.63 2.14
CA GLU A 344 -21.52 5.27 3.15
C GLU A 344 -21.03 5.05 4.58
N THR A 345 -20.23 4.00 4.83
CA THR A 345 -19.70 3.72 6.16
C THR A 345 -18.48 4.57 6.53
N ILE A 346 -17.93 5.31 5.57
CA ILE A 346 -16.79 6.21 5.79
C ILE A 346 -17.32 7.58 6.20
N PRO A 347 -16.85 8.20 7.30
CA PRO A 347 -17.25 9.55 7.68
C PRO A 347 -17.05 10.57 6.56
N ASP A 348 -17.94 11.55 6.45
CA ASP A 348 -17.80 12.66 5.51
C ASP A 348 -16.93 13.77 6.11
N VAL A 349 -15.61 13.56 6.07
CA VAL A 349 -14.61 14.46 6.69
C VAL A 349 -14.75 15.93 6.24
N PRO A 350 -14.97 16.25 4.96
CA PRO A 350 -15.18 17.64 4.53
C PRO A 350 -16.40 18.33 5.17
N ALA A 351 -17.37 17.57 5.68
CA ALA A 351 -18.55 18.11 6.35
C ALA A 351 -18.34 18.40 7.85
N TRP A 352 -17.17 18.05 8.41
CA TRP A 352 -16.86 18.34 9.81
C TRP A 352 -16.70 19.84 10.06
N SER A 353 -17.15 20.30 11.23
CA SER A 353 -17.04 21.70 11.63
C SER A 353 -15.64 22.00 12.15
N LEU A 354 -14.90 22.90 11.49
CA LEU A 354 -13.60 23.39 11.99
C LEU A 354 -13.71 23.93 13.41
N HIS A 355 -14.81 24.61 13.74
CA HIS A 355 -15.03 25.15 15.08
C HIS A 355 -15.05 24.03 16.12
N GLU A 356 -15.82 22.96 15.87
CA GLU A 356 -15.93 21.83 16.79
C GLU A 356 -14.62 21.05 16.92
N LEU A 357 -13.84 20.94 15.83
CA LEU A 357 -12.52 20.29 15.88
C LEU A 357 -11.49 21.09 16.68
N CYS A 358 -11.64 22.41 16.74
CA CYS A 358 -10.76 23.30 17.51
C CYS A 358 -11.18 23.46 18.97
N GLU A 359 -12.36 22.98 19.39
CA GLU A 359 -12.78 23.01 20.78
C GLU A 359 -11.87 22.12 21.63
N THR A 360 -11.50 22.62 22.82
CA THR A 360 -10.71 21.89 23.79
C THR A 360 -11.48 21.70 25.08
N GLY A 361 -11.28 20.56 25.74
CA GLY A 361 -11.74 20.32 27.11
C GLY A 361 -11.01 21.19 28.14
N ASP A 362 -11.35 21.03 29.42
CA ASP A 362 -10.74 21.75 30.54
C ASP A 362 -9.23 21.45 30.69
N ASP A 363 -8.78 20.32 30.17
CA ASP A 363 -7.39 19.85 30.15
C ASP A 363 -6.62 20.26 28.88
N GLY A 364 -7.27 21.00 27.97
CA GLY A 364 -6.68 21.41 26.69
C GLY A 364 -6.72 20.35 25.59
N ARG A 365 -7.35 19.19 25.82
CA ARG A 365 -7.44 18.12 24.82
C ARG A 365 -8.51 18.41 23.76
N HIS A 366 -8.23 18.03 22.52
CA HIS A 366 -9.15 18.14 21.38
C HIS A 366 -10.03 16.90 21.24
N ASP A 367 -10.88 16.60 22.23
CA ASP A 367 -11.62 15.32 22.32
C ASP A 367 -12.48 15.03 21.07
N LYS A 368 -13.20 16.04 20.55
CA LYS A 368 -14.01 15.88 19.33
C LYS A 368 -13.17 15.50 18.11
N LEU A 369 -11.98 16.06 17.97
CA LEU A 369 -11.05 15.71 16.89
C LEU A 369 -10.56 14.27 17.08
N LEU A 370 -10.12 13.91 18.27
CA LEU A 370 -9.59 12.58 18.56
C LEU A 370 -10.63 11.48 18.34
N ASP A 371 -11.88 11.69 18.79
CA ASP A 371 -13.00 10.78 18.54
C ASP A 371 -13.31 10.63 17.04
N ALA A 372 -13.23 11.73 16.29
CA ALA A 372 -13.47 11.73 14.84
C ALA A 372 -12.35 10.99 14.09
N LEU A 373 -11.09 11.16 14.50
CA LEU A 373 -9.94 10.42 13.97
C LEU A 373 -10.06 8.92 14.26
N ASP A 374 -10.39 8.55 15.50
CA ASP A 374 -10.58 7.15 15.89
C ASP A 374 -11.73 6.47 15.15
N THR A 375 -12.85 7.19 14.98
CA THR A 375 -13.99 6.72 14.21
C THR A 375 -13.61 6.50 12.75
N THR A 376 -12.81 7.40 12.17
CA THR A 376 -12.33 7.29 10.79
C THR A 376 -11.38 6.12 10.60
N ALA A 377 -10.40 5.96 11.49
CA ALA A 377 -9.47 4.83 11.46
C ALA A 377 -10.21 3.48 11.56
N LYS A 378 -11.16 3.35 12.50
CA LYS A 378 -12.00 2.15 12.64
C LYS A 378 -12.83 1.86 11.39
N ALA A 379 -13.44 2.89 10.79
CA ALA A 379 -14.25 2.74 9.58
C ALA A 379 -13.40 2.25 8.38
N VAL A 380 -12.16 2.73 8.27
CA VAL A 380 -11.22 2.35 7.21
C VAL A 380 -10.70 0.92 7.41
N TRP A 381 -10.44 0.53 8.65
CA TRP A 381 -10.08 -0.85 8.99
C TRP A 381 -11.21 -1.82 8.63
N GLU A 382 -12.44 -1.50 9.02
CA GLU A 382 -13.63 -2.30 8.71
C GLU A 382 -13.88 -2.37 7.19
N LEU A 383 -13.69 -1.26 6.47
CA LEU A 383 -13.78 -1.23 5.02
C LEU A 383 -12.82 -2.22 4.37
N SER A 384 -11.56 -2.26 4.81
CA SER A 384 -10.56 -3.20 4.30
C SER A 384 -10.98 -4.66 4.52
N ASN A 385 -11.46 -5.00 5.72
CA ASN A 385 -11.93 -6.34 6.03
C ASN A 385 -13.11 -6.75 5.14
N ARG A 386 -14.10 -5.86 4.99
CA ARG A 386 -15.28 -6.11 4.16
C ARG A 386 -14.94 -6.26 2.68
N ILE A 387 -13.96 -5.51 2.17
CA ILE A 387 -13.43 -5.71 0.80
C ILE A 387 -12.78 -7.10 0.70
N GLY A 388 -11.95 -7.48 1.67
CA GLY A 388 -11.31 -8.81 1.71
C GLY A 388 -12.32 -9.96 1.69
N GLU A 389 -13.29 -9.92 2.59
CA GLU A 389 -14.33 -10.94 2.71
C GLU A 389 -15.20 -11.06 1.46
N ARG A 390 -15.64 -9.92 0.90
CA ARG A 390 -16.64 -9.89 -0.17
C ARG A 390 -16.06 -10.01 -1.57
N TYR A 391 -14.82 -9.55 -1.79
CA TYR A 391 -14.22 -9.43 -3.12
C TYR A 391 -13.08 -10.42 -3.38
N PHE A 392 -12.40 -10.90 -2.33
CA PHE A 392 -11.22 -11.78 -2.45
C PHE A 392 -11.48 -13.22 -2.03
N SER A 393 -12.53 -13.48 -1.24
CA SER A 393 -12.88 -14.82 -0.80
C SER A 393 -13.85 -15.53 -1.76
N HIS A 394 -13.40 -16.64 -2.35
CA HIS A 394 -14.30 -17.68 -2.86
C HIS A 394 -14.16 -18.90 -1.94
N VAL A 395 -14.64 -18.73 -0.70
CA VAL A 395 -14.77 -19.73 0.39
C VAL A 395 -13.50 -20.54 0.72
N ARG A 396 -12.77 -20.10 1.75
CA ARG A 396 -12.06 -20.97 2.70
C ARG A 396 -12.17 -20.34 4.09
N GLU A 397 -12.91 -21.01 4.98
CA GLU A 397 -13.13 -20.78 6.42
C GLU A 397 -12.99 -19.33 6.94
N ALA A 398 -14.13 -18.76 7.34
CA ALA A 398 -14.20 -17.61 8.22
C ALA A 398 -13.35 -17.87 9.47
N GLY A 399 -12.34 -17.03 9.72
CA GLY A 399 -11.50 -17.15 10.91
C GLY A 399 -10.04 -16.69 10.78
N ARG A 400 -9.59 -16.22 9.62
CA ARG A 400 -8.30 -15.53 9.51
C ARG A 400 -8.52 -14.05 9.22
N THR A 401 -8.22 -13.22 10.21
CA THR A 401 -7.98 -11.79 10.05
C THR A 401 -6.87 -11.57 9.02
N LEU A 402 -7.14 -10.72 8.03
CA LEU A 402 -6.19 -10.34 6.97
C LEU A 402 -5.42 -9.09 7.38
N TRP A 403 -4.59 -9.17 8.41
CA TRP A 403 -3.64 -8.11 8.75
C TRP A 403 -2.33 -8.70 9.23
#